data_AF-A0A085BD74-F1
#
_entry.id   AF-A0A085BD74-F1
#
_cell.length_a   1.000
_cell.length_b   1.000
_cell.length_c   1.000
_cell.angle_alpha   90.00
_cell.angle_beta   90.00
_cell.angle_gamma   90.00
#
_symmetry.space_group_name_H-M   'P 1'
#
loop_
_entity.id
_entity.type
_entity.pdbx_description
1 polymer ?
#
loop_
_entity_poly.entity_id
_entity_poly.type
_entity_poly.pdbx_seq_one_letter_code
_entity_poly.pdbx_strand_id
1 'polypeptide(L)'
;MKKLLILIKDPFKVIKESKSDFFIWFLFTIVTGQFGILANFIVRHYTSETILSNSIYIESMNGSFYTFAIALIASLLGPIFLNFIKSDRIQFRTLKTFTIIIAIFYLFITGIIYASIQSKIIGSSTLGNLRIDFTQTIIYIFAIIFASYGYCILRLESSNLNFNNINDPLFNEQNDEHVEEILVAEPLLNQDPNGIQL
;
A
#
# COMPACT_ATOMS: atom_id res chain seq x y z
N MET A 1 14.80 5.92 -17.27
CA MET A 1 13.73 4.90 -17.25
C MET A 1 14.09 3.63 -16.47
N LYS A 2 15.24 2.97 -16.69
CA LYS A 2 15.61 1.73 -15.96
C LYS A 2 15.58 1.86 -14.42
N LYS A 3 16.13 2.95 -13.86
CA LYS A 3 16.11 3.21 -12.40
C LYS A 3 14.69 3.34 -11.81
N LEU A 4 13.78 4.02 -12.50
CA LEU A 4 12.38 4.17 -12.06
C LEU A 4 11.65 2.83 -12.00
N LEU A 5 11.91 1.97 -12.99
CA LEU A 5 11.30 0.64 -13.10
C LEU A 5 11.76 -0.28 -11.96
N ILE A 6 13.03 -0.14 -11.55
CA ILE A 6 13.60 -0.85 -10.39
C ILE A 6 12.92 -0.39 -9.09
N LEU A 7 12.78 0.91 -8.87
CA LEU A 7 12.11 1.46 -7.67
C LEU A 7 10.66 0.97 -7.53
N ILE A 8 9.94 0.82 -8.64
CA ILE A 8 8.55 0.35 -8.63
C ILE A 8 8.47 -1.18 -8.42
N LYS A 9 9.36 -1.95 -9.04
CA LYS A 9 9.26 -3.42 -9.05
C LYS A 9 9.94 -4.11 -7.88
N ASP A 10 11.07 -3.57 -7.41
CA ASP A 10 11.90 -4.25 -6.42
C ASP A 10 11.20 -4.47 -5.07
N PRO A 11 10.37 -3.53 -4.56
CA PRO A 11 9.60 -3.77 -3.34
C PRO A 11 8.70 -5.01 -3.42
N PHE A 12 8.12 -5.32 -4.59
CA PHE A 12 7.30 -6.53 -4.75
C PHE A 12 8.08 -7.85 -4.58
N LYS A 13 9.42 -7.83 -4.60
CA LYS A 13 10.22 -9.03 -4.30
C LYS A 13 10.01 -9.51 -2.87
N VAL A 14 9.66 -8.62 -1.94
CA VAL A 14 9.34 -8.96 -0.53
C VAL A 14 8.21 -9.99 -0.44
N ILE A 15 7.28 -9.98 -1.38
CA ILE A 15 6.19 -10.98 -1.45
C ILE A 15 6.73 -12.39 -1.66
N LYS A 16 7.83 -12.55 -2.42
CA LYS A 16 8.41 -13.87 -2.67
C LYS A 16 9.07 -14.46 -1.43
N GLU A 17 9.61 -13.62 -0.57
CA GLU A 17 10.21 -14.02 0.71
C GLU A 17 9.13 -14.36 1.74
N SER A 18 8.10 -13.53 1.85
CA SER A 18 7.05 -13.64 2.87
C SER A 18 5.67 -13.94 2.29
N LYS A 19 5.58 -14.99 1.46
CA LYS A 19 4.34 -15.35 0.73
C LYS A 19 3.14 -15.59 1.66
N SER A 20 3.38 -16.26 2.80
CA SER A 20 2.33 -16.56 3.79
C SER A 20 1.75 -15.26 4.36
N ASP A 21 2.62 -14.36 4.80
CA ASP A 21 2.21 -13.11 5.44
C ASP A 21 1.47 -12.20 4.45
N PHE A 22 1.94 -12.12 3.20
CA PHE A 22 1.23 -11.40 2.15
C PHE A 22 -0.12 -12.04 1.85
N PHE A 23 -0.22 -13.38 1.83
CA PHE A 23 -1.48 -14.07 1.61
C PHE A 23 -2.49 -13.80 2.74
N ILE A 24 -2.03 -13.84 3.99
CA ILE A 24 -2.84 -13.50 5.17
C ILE A 24 -3.30 -12.04 5.06
N TRP A 25 -2.39 -11.10 4.79
CA TRP A 25 -2.74 -9.69 4.60
C TRP A 25 -3.78 -9.52 3.48
N PHE A 26 -3.60 -10.17 2.34
CA PHE A 26 -4.52 -10.10 1.20
C PHE A 26 -5.91 -10.63 1.57
N LEU A 27 -5.99 -11.77 2.24
CA LEU A 27 -7.25 -12.36 2.68
C LEU A 27 -7.98 -11.43 3.67
N PHE A 28 -7.27 -10.92 4.68
CA PHE A 28 -7.87 -10.11 5.75
C PHE A 28 -8.07 -8.62 5.43
N THR A 29 -7.42 -8.10 4.39
CA THR A 29 -7.54 -6.69 4.02
C THR A 29 -8.41 -6.53 2.78
N ILE A 30 -8.24 -7.40 1.78
CA ILE A 30 -8.96 -7.31 0.51
C ILE A 30 -10.25 -8.13 0.56
N VAL A 31 -10.15 -9.43 0.85
CA VAL A 31 -11.30 -10.35 0.74
C VAL A 31 -12.33 -10.10 1.84
N THR A 32 -11.93 -10.13 3.11
CA THR A 32 -12.84 -9.83 4.24
C THR A 32 -13.35 -8.39 4.21
N GLY A 33 -12.56 -7.46 3.65
CA GLY A 33 -13.01 -6.09 3.39
C GLY A 33 -14.30 -6.05 2.56
N GLN A 34 -14.52 -7.02 1.67
CA GLN A 34 -15.74 -7.08 0.84
C GLN A 34 -16.93 -7.76 1.53
N PHE A 35 -16.81 -8.22 2.78
CA PHE A 35 -17.91 -8.91 3.47
C PHE A 35 -19.17 -8.06 3.61
N GLY A 36 -19.03 -6.73 3.69
CA GLY A 36 -20.19 -5.82 3.65
C GLY A 36 -20.99 -5.94 2.34
N ILE A 37 -20.30 -5.99 1.19
CA ILE A 37 -20.92 -6.19 -0.13
C ILE A 37 -21.58 -7.56 -0.21
N LEU A 38 -20.89 -8.60 0.25
CA LEU A 38 -21.42 -9.96 0.25
C LEU A 38 -22.66 -10.10 1.13
N ALA A 39 -22.65 -9.49 2.32
CA ALA A 39 -23.82 -9.45 3.20
C ALA A 39 -25.00 -8.74 2.51
N ASN A 40 -24.76 -7.62 1.84
CA ASN A 40 -25.79 -6.91 1.07
C ASN A 40 -26.39 -7.77 -0.04
N PHE A 41 -25.57 -8.57 -0.74
CA PHE A 41 -26.06 -9.51 -1.76
C PHE A 41 -26.96 -10.57 -1.16
N ILE A 42 -26.54 -11.18 -0.05
CA ILE A 42 -27.32 -12.21 0.66
C ILE A 42 -28.67 -11.63 1.09
N VAL A 43 -28.67 -10.48 1.77
CA VAL A 43 -29.89 -9.84 2.26
C VAL A 43 -30.86 -9.51 1.13
N ARG A 44 -30.38 -8.96 0.00
CA ARG A 44 -31.23 -8.63 -1.16
C ARG A 44 -31.77 -9.84 -1.88
N HIS A 45 -30.98 -10.91 -1.95
CA HIS A 45 -31.44 -12.16 -2.53
C HIS A 45 -32.59 -12.76 -1.73
N TYR A 46 -32.47 -12.82 -0.40
CA TYR A 46 -33.51 -13.37 0.47
C TYR A 46 -34.73 -12.45 0.66
N THR A 47 -34.55 -11.13 0.64
CA THR A 47 -35.64 -10.18 0.95
C THR A 47 -36.40 -9.73 -0.30
N SER A 48 -35.74 -9.66 -1.46
CA SER A 48 -36.27 -8.99 -2.65
C SER A 48 -36.08 -9.79 -3.93
N GLU A 49 -35.72 -11.08 -3.84
CA GLU A 49 -35.46 -12.00 -4.97
C GLU A 49 -34.59 -11.39 -6.07
N THR A 50 -33.68 -10.48 -5.68
CA THR A 50 -32.94 -9.67 -6.64
C THR A 50 -31.85 -10.50 -7.30
N ILE A 51 -31.81 -10.47 -8.64
CA ILE A 51 -30.77 -11.14 -9.43
C ILE A 51 -29.40 -10.54 -9.09
N LEU A 52 -28.35 -11.37 -9.10
CA LEU A 52 -26.98 -10.97 -8.76
C LEU A 52 -26.49 -9.75 -9.56
N SER A 53 -26.79 -9.68 -10.85
CA SER A 53 -26.42 -8.56 -11.73
C SER A 53 -27.00 -7.22 -11.25
N ASN A 54 -28.27 -7.22 -10.82
CA ASN A 54 -28.92 -6.04 -10.28
C ASN A 54 -28.32 -5.65 -8.93
N SER A 55 -27.95 -6.64 -8.11
CA SER A 55 -27.27 -6.38 -6.84
C SER A 55 -25.90 -5.72 -7.04
N ILE A 56 -25.11 -6.19 -8.01
CA ILE A 56 -23.83 -5.57 -8.41
C ILE A 56 -24.05 -4.13 -8.90
N TYR A 57 -25.07 -3.90 -9.72
CA TYR A 57 -25.41 -2.57 -10.20
C TYR A 57 -25.76 -1.61 -9.04
N ILE A 58 -26.57 -2.05 -8.07
CA ILE A 58 -26.94 -1.24 -6.91
C ILE A 58 -25.71 -0.91 -6.05
N GLU A 59 -24.80 -1.86 -5.82
CA GLU A 59 -23.53 -1.58 -5.12
C GLU A 59 -22.64 -0.60 -5.88
N SER A 60 -22.65 -0.68 -7.21
CA SER A 60 -21.94 0.26 -8.06
C SER A 60 -22.54 1.66 -7.96
N MET A 61 -23.88 1.80 -8.01
CA MET A 61 -24.57 3.08 -7.80
C MET A 61 -24.32 3.69 -6.42
N ASN A 62 -24.20 2.85 -5.39
CA ASN A 62 -23.89 3.33 -4.03
C ASN A 62 -22.41 3.74 -3.86
N GLY A 63 -21.58 3.49 -4.88
CA GLY A 63 -20.16 3.79 -4.83
C GLY A 63 -19.38 2.90 -3.84
N SER A 64 -19.86 1.69 -3.52
CA SER A 64 -19.24 0.81 -2.51
C SER A 64 -17.75 0.53 -2.78
N PHE A 65 -17.36 0.18 -4.00
CA PHE A 65 -15.94 0.01 -4.34
C PHE A 65 -15.12 1.31 -4.29
N TYR A 66 -15.72 2.51 -4.42
CA TYR A 66 -14.99 3.78 -4.20
C TYR A 66 -14.67 3.94 -2.72
N THR A 67 -15.66 3.71 -1.85
CA THR A 67 -15.46 3.81 -0.40
C THR A 67 -14.46 2.78 0.09
N PHE A 68 -14.48 1.55 -0.45
CA PHE A 68 -13.45 0.55 -0.16
C PHE A 68 -12.07 0.93 -0.69
N ALA A 69 -11.95 1.50 -1.89
CA ALA A 69 -10.67 1.99 -2.40
C ALA A 69 -10.08 3.08 -1.48
N ILE A 70 -10.91 4.04 -1.06
CA ILE A 70 -10.53 5.11 -0.13
C ILE A 70 -10.10 4.52 1.22
N ALA A 71 -10.92 3.64 1.81
CA ALA A 71 -10.62 3.01 3.09
C ALA A 71 -9.33 2.19 3.05
N LEU A 72 -9.11 1.46 1.95
CA LEU A 72 -7.91 0.65 1.75
C LEU A 72 -6.64 1.52 1.74
N ILE A 73 -6.62 2.60 0.96
CA ILE A 73 -5.47 3.50 0.92
C ILE A 73 -5.29 4.28 2.24
N ALA A 74 -6.38 4.71 2.87
CA ALA A 74 -6.32 5.38 4.17
C ALA A 74 -5.74 4.47 5.26
N SER A 75 -6.11 3.18 5.26
CA SER A 75 -5.59 2.19 6.20
C SER A 75 -4.09 1.94 6.05
N LEU A 76 -3.54 2.14 4.86
CA LEU A 76 -2.11 2.05 4.58
C LEU A 76 -1.34 3.29 5.06
N LEU A 77 -1.93 4.48 4.91
CA LEU A 77 -1.25 5.74 5.21
C LEU A 77 -0.77 5.80 6.66
N GLY A 78 -1.61 5.43 7.62
CA GLY A 78 -1.27 5.48 9.05
C GLY A 78 0.02 4.71 9.39
N PRO A 79 0.10 3.41 9.08
CA PRO A 79 1.30 2.61 9.27
C PRO A 79 2.54 3.18 8.56
N ILE A 80 2.42 3.63 7.30
CA ILE A 80 3.55 4.22 6.57
C ILE A 80 4.02 5.52 7.23
N PHE A 81 3.11 6.39 7.64
CA PHE A 81 3.46 7.62 8.36
C PHE A 81 4.12 7.35 9.70
N LEU A 82 3.60 6.39 10.47
CA LEU A 82 4.21 6.01 11.75
C LEU A 82 5.60 5.43 11.57
N ASN A 83 5.78 4.55 10.58
CA ASN A 83 7.10 4.00 10.25
C ASN A 83 8.05 5.10 9.72
N PHE A 84 7.54 6.09 8.98
CA PHE A 84 8.33 7.23 8.52
C PHE A 84 8.80 8.15 9.66
N ILE A 85 7.96 8.40 10.66
CA ILE A 85 8.29 9.27 11.80
C ILE A 85 9.18 8.56 12.82
N LYS A 86 8.92 7.28 13.09
CA LYS A 86 9.61 6.50 14.13
C LYS A 86 10.90 5.83 13.65
N SER A 87 11.15 5.78 12.34
CA SER A 87 12.37 5.19 11.81
C SER A 87 13.55 6.13 12.06
N ASP A 88 14.37 5.82 13.05
CA ASP A 88 15.66 6.50 13.27
C ASP A 88 16.64 6.26 12.10
N ARG A 89 16.44 5.19 11.33
CA ARG A 89 17.23 4.86 10.15
C ARG A 89 16.70 5.62 8.93
N ILE A 90 17.60 6.18 8.12
CA ILE A 90 17.26 6.87 6.87
C ILE A 90 16.81 5.89 5.77
N GLN A 91 16.78 4.58 6.05
CA GLN A 91 16.47 3.55 5.06
C GLN A 91 15.12 3.76 4.36
N PHE A 92 15.16 3.77 3.02
CA PHE A 92 14.00 3.91 2.13
C PHE A 92 13.08 5.11 2.41
N ARG A 93 13.58 6.14 3.10
CA ARG A 93 12.83 7.35 3.47
C ARG A 93 12.31 8.10 2.25
N THR A 94 13.09 8.18 1.18
CA THR A 94 12.62 8.77 -0.09
C THR A 94 11.46 7.96 -0.68
N LEU A 95 11.56 6.63 -0.66
CA LEU A 95 10.53 5.74 -1.20
C LEU A 95 9.21 5.83 -0.43
N LYS A 96 9.29 5.88 0.91
CA LYS A 96 8.13 6.09 1.80
C LYS A 96 7.48 7.45 1.54
N THR A 97 8.28 8.50 1.39
CA THR A 97 7.80 9.86 1.11
C THR A 97 7.01 9.91 -0.20
N PHE A 98 7.56 9.37 -1.29
CA PHE A 98 6.84 9.32 -2.58
C PHE A 98 5.55 8.51 -2.48
N THR A 99 5.56 7.41 -1.73
CA THR A 99 4.38 6.56 -1.54
C THR A 99 3.28 7.31 -0.79
N ILE A 100 3.62 8.05 0.27
CA ILE A 100 2.69 8.91 1.00
C ILE A 100 2.09 9.97 0.07
N ILE A 101 2.94 10.67 -0.70
CA ILE A 101 2.48 11.73 -1.62
C ILE A 101 1.50 11.14 -2.64
N ILE A 102 1.86 10.03 -3.30
CA ILE A 102 1.00 9.40 -4.30
C ILE A 102 -0.30 8.90 -3.68
N ALA A 103 -0.27 8.33 -2.47
CA ALA A 103 -1.48 7.92 -1.75
C ALA A 103 -2.43 9.10 -1.50
N ILE A 104 -1.91 10.24 -1.04
CA ILE A 104 -2.71 11.44 -0.77
C ILE A 104 -3.35 11.96 -2.07
N PHE A 105 -2.58 12.06 -3.16
CA PHE A 105 -3.11 12.45 -4.47
C PHE A 105 -4.16 11.47 -4.98
N TYR A 106 -3.93 10.17 -4.81
CA TYR A 106 -4.89 9.14 -5.18
C TYR A 106 -6.19 9.28 -4.39
N LEU A 107 -6.13 9.51 -3.08
CA LEU A 107 -7.31 9.74 -2.24
C LEU A 107 -8.07 10.98 -2.68
N PHE A 108 -7.37 12.07 -2.96
CA PHE A 108 -7.97 13.32 -3.42
C PHE A 108 -8.70 13.15 -4.75
N ILE A 109 -8.04 12.55 -5.74
CA ILE A 109 -8.63 12.29 -7.07
C ILE A 109 -9.82 11.34 -6.95
N THR A 110 -9.67 10.25 -6.19
CA THR A 110 -10.76 9.28 -5.98
C THR A 110 -11.95 9.92 -5.28
N GLY A 111 -11.71 10.76 -4.28
CA GLY A 111 -12.76 11.52 -3.57
C GLY A 111 -13.51 12.47 -4.50
N ILE A 112 -12.81 13.20 -5.39
CA ILE A 112 -13.44 14.08 -6.38
C ILE A 112 -14.30 13.27 -7.36
N ILE A 113 -13.78 12.16 -7.88
CA ILE A 113 -14.50 11.30 -8.83
C ILE A 113 -15.75 10.72 -8.17
N TYR A 114 -15.60 10.16 -6.96
CA TYR A 114 -16.71 9.64 -6.17
C TYR A 114 -17.79 10.70 -5.93
N ALA A 115 -17.42 11.89 -5.45
CA ALA A 115 -18.35 12.97 -5.20
C ALA A 115 -19.07 13.45 -6.48
N SER A 116 -18.34 13.52 -7.60
CA SER A 116 -18.89 13.93 -8.90
C SER A 116 -19.94 12.93 -9.40
N ILE A 117 -19.65 11.63 -9.30
CA ILE A 117 -20.56 10.56 -9.73
C ILE A 117 -21.79 10.53 -8.82
N GLN A 118 -21.61 10.60 -7.51
CA GLN A 118 -22.71 10.58 -6.56
C GLN A 118 -23.65 11.80 -6.75
N SER A 119 -23.08 12.98 -7.01
CA SER A 119 -23.86 14.21 -7.27
C SER A 119 -24.69 14.09 -8.56
N LYS A 120 -24.16 13.43 -9.59
CA LYS A 120 -24.89 13.18 -10.85
C LYS A 120 -26.08 12.25 -10.63
N ILE A 121 -25.90 11.18 -9.84
CA ILE A 121 -26.97 10.21 -9.53
C ILE A 121 -28.14 10.88 -8.80
N ILE A 122 -27.86 11.79 -7.85
CA ILE A 122 -28.89 12.54 -7.12
C ILE A 122 -29.67 13.48 -8.06
N GLY A 123 -29.00 14.07 -9.05
CA GLY A 123 -29.61 15.02 -9.98
C GLY A 123 -30.35 14.41 -11.18
N SER A 124 -30.06 13.15 -11.55
CA SER A 124 -30.70 12.47 -12.69
C SER A 124 -31.69 11.40 -12.22
N SER A 125 -32.98 11.72 -12.23
CA SER A 125 -34.08 10.80 -11.94
C SER A 125 -34.45 9.88 -13.12
N THR A 126 -33.61 9.77 -14.14
CA THR A 126 -33.87 8.95 -15.33
C THR A 126 -33.22 7.58 -15.19
N LEU A 127 -34.06 6.59 -14.91
CA LEU A 127 -33.80 5.15 -14.88
C LEU A 127 -33.46 4.58 -16.28
N GLY A 128 -32.56 5.24 -17.01
CA GLY A 128 -32.21 4.92 -18.39
C GLY A 128 -30.87 4.22 -18.48
N ASN A 129 -30.91 2.91 -18.68
CA ASN A 129 -29.80 1.95 -18.84
C ASN A 129 -28.99 1.63 -17.58
N LEU A 130 -29.20 0.41 -17.07
CA LEU A 130 -28.36 -0.27 -16.10
C LEU A 130 -26.94 -0.41 -16.67
N ARG A 131 -26.05 0.54 -16.38
CA ARG A 131 -24.63 0.46 -16.72
C ARG A 131 -23.81 0.43 -15.45
N ILE A 132 -23.06 -0.65 -15.28
CA ILE A 132 -22.05 -0.77 -14.23
C ILE A 132 -21.01 0.32 -14.42
N ASP A 133 -20.65 0.99 -13.32
CA ASP A 133 -19.58 1.97 -13.34
C ASP A 133 -18.22 1.26 -13.37
N PHE A 134 -17.68 1.09 -14.59
CA PHE A 134 -16.35 0.50 -14.77
C PHE A 134 -15.23 1.38 -14.21
N THR A 135 -15.44 2.70 -14.07
CA THR A 135 -14.44 3.61 -13.49
C THR A 135 -14.18 3.26 -12.03
N GLN A 136 -15.22 2.86 -11.32
CA GLN A 136 -15.15 2.42 -9.93
C GLN A 136 -14.31 1.15 -9.76
N THR A 137 -14.52 0.15 -10.62
CA THR A 137 -13.73 -1.09 -10.64
C THR A 137 -12.26 -0.82 -10.93
N ILE A 138 -11.97 0.05 -11.91
CA ILE A 138 -10.60 0.44 -12.26
C ILE A 138 -9.91 1.09 -11.05
N ILE A 139 -10.57 2.05 -10.40
CA ILE A 139 -10.04 2.72 -9.22
C ILE A 139 -9.76 1.70 -8.12
N TYR A 140 -10.69 0.80 -7.81
CA TYR A 140 -10.50 -0.22 -6.79
C TYR A 140 -9.33 -1.16 -7.08
N ILE A 141 -9.14 -1.61 -8.33
CA ILE A 141 -7.98 -2.44 -8.73
C ILE A 141 -6.67 -1.68 -8.50
N PHE A 142 -6.61 -0.39 -8.85
CA PHE A 142 -5.43 0.44 -8.58
C PHE A 142 -5.18 0.60 -7.08
N ALA A 143 -6.22 0.75 -6.26
CA ALA A 143 -6.05 0.77 -4.80
C ALA A 143 -5.46 -0.54 -4.26
N ILE A 144 -5.88 -1.70 -4.77
CA ILE A 144 -5.30 -3.00 -4.37
C ILE A 144 -3.81 -3.05 -4.71
N ILE A 145 -3.43 -2.66 -5.92
CA ILE A 145 -2.03 -2.65 -6.36
C ILE A 145 -1.21 -1.71 -5.48
N PHE A 146 -1.72 -0.51 -5.22
CA PHE A 146 -1.03 0.50 -4.42
C PHE A 146 -0.93 0.12 -2.95
N ALA A 147 -1.99 -0.47 -2.38
CA ALA A 147 -1.99 -1.01 -1.03
C ALA A 147 -0.99 -2.16 -0.88
N SER A 148 -0.92 -3.05 -1.88
CA SER A 148 0.06 -4.15 -1.93
C SER A 148 1.49 -3.62 -1.99
N TYR A 149 1.72 -2.55 -2.76
CA TYR A 149 3.01 -1.88 -2.83
C TYR A 149 3.39 -1.24 -1.49
N GLY A 150 2.46 -0.55 -0.83
CA GLY A 150 2.69 0.03 0.49
C GLY A 150 2.96 -1.02 1.57
N TYR A 151 2.25 -2.17 1.52
CA TYR A 151 2.56 -3.33 2.37
C TYR A 151 4.02 -3.78 2.17
N CYS A 152 4.49 -3.86 0.93
CA CYS A 152 5.86 -4.23 0.63
C CYS A 152 6.86 -3.21 1.20
N ILE A 153 6.58 -1.91 1.07
CA ILE A 153 7.44 -0.85 1.62
C ILE A 153 7.58 -0.96 3.13
N LEU A 154 6.50 -1.23 3.84
CA LEU A 154 6.53 -1.41 5.30
C LEU A 154 7.39 -2.60 5.74
N ARG A 155 7.63 -3.56 4.85
CA ARG A 155 8.43 -4.75 5.11
C ARG A 155 9.82 -4.73 4.48
N LEU A 156 10.19 -3.67 3.77
CA LEU A 156 11.53 -3.56 3.19
C LEU A 156 12.62 -3.61 4.28
N GLU A 157 12.38 -2.93 5.40
CA GLU A 157 13.36 -2.85 6.50
C GLU A 157 13.55 -4.15 7.27
N SER A 158 12.54 -5.04 7.24
CA SER A 158 12.56 -6.33 7.92
C SER A 158 12.83 -7.51 6.98
N SER A 159 13.05 -7.23 5.70
CA SER A 159 13.37 -8.24 4.70
C SER A 159 14.84 -8.64 4.79
N ASN A 160 15.14 -9.92 4.58
CA ASN A 160 16.52 -10.41 4.48
C ASN A 160 17.11 -10.21 3.08
N LEU A 161 16.34 -9.65 2.14
CA LEU A 161 16.80 -9.37 0.79
C LEU A 161 17.62 -8.08 0.74
N ASN A 162 18.66 -8.07 -0.10
CA ASN A 162 19.47 -6.88 -0.32
C ASN A 162 18.75 -5.89 -1.26
N PHE A 163 18.40 -4.73 -0.71
CA PHE A 163 17.75 -3.61 -1.41
C PHE A 163 18.62 -2.35 -1.48
N ASN A 164 19.95 -2.48 -1.36
CA ASN A 164 20.89 -1.34 -1.37
C ASN A 164 20.75 -0.46 -2.64
N ASN A 165 20.28 -1.04 -3.74
CA ASN A 165 20.05 -0.37 -5.01
C ASN A 165 18.85 0.61 -5.02
N ILE A 166 17.92 0.45 -4.09
CA ILE A 166 16.74 1.32 -3.93
C ILE A 166 16.76 2.10 -2.61
N ASN A 167 17.85 1.97 -1.84
CA ASN A 167 18.03 2.67 -0.58
C ASN A 167 18.46 4.12 -0.80
N ASP A 168 18.33 4.93 0.25
CA ASP A 168 18.70 6.35 0.18
C ASP A 168 20.21 6.51 0.01
N PRO A 169 20.69 7.39 -0.91
CA PRO A 169 22.12 7.63 -1.12
C PRO A 169 22.84 8.00 0.19
N LEU A 170 22.22 8.87 0.98
CA LEU A 170 22.69 9.29 2.30
C LEU A 170 22.80 8.14 3.30
N PHE A 171 21.95 7.10 3.18
CA PHE A 171 22.05 5.93 4.04
C PHE A 171 23.30 5.11 3.70
N ASN A 172 23.60 4.95 2.41
CA ASN A 172 24.79 4.22 1.98
C ASN A 172 26.07 4.99 2.39
N GLU A 173 26.10 6.30 2.21
CA GLU A 173 27.22 7.16 2.63
C GLU A 173 27.49 7.07 4.15
N GLN A 174 26.44 7.20 4.99
CA GLN A 174 26.59 7.07 6.45
C GLN A 174 27.03 5.66 6.88
N ASN A 175 26.55 4.63 6.18
CA ASN A 175 26.93 3.26 6.50
C ASN A 175 28.38 2.97 6.09
N ASP A 176 28.83 3.51 4.96
CA ASP A 176 30.21 3.39 4.49
C ASP A 176 31.17 4.14 5.44
N GLU A 177 30.83 5.37 5.86
CA GLU A 177 31.59 6.13 6.87
C GLU A 177 31.68 5.37 8.21
N HIS A 178 30.58 4.80 8.70
CA HIS A 178 30.58 4.05 9.95
C HIS A 178 31.43 2.77 9.87
N VAL A 179 31.43 2.07 8.73
CA VAL A 179 32.28 0.90 8.50
C VAL A 179 33.75 1.31 8.46
N GLU A 180 34.09 2.43 7.81
CA GLU A 180 35.46 2.97 7.82
C GLU A 180 35.93 3.33 9.24
N GLU A 181 35.09 3.96 10.06
CA GLU A 181 35.40 4.26 11.47
C GLU A 181 35.71 2.99 12.28
N ILE A 182 34.91 1.93 12.12
CA ILE A 182 35.13 0.64 12.80
C ILE A 182 36.44 0.01 12.34
N LEU A 183 36.71 -0.02 11.03
CA LEU A 183 37.94 -0.59 10.47
C LEU A 183 39.20 0.19 10.91
N VAL A 184 39.07 1.49 11.15
CA VAL A 184 40.15 2.33 11.70
C VAL A 184 40.31 2.12 13.22
N ALA A 185 39.23 1.84 13.94
CA ALA A 185 39.25 1.57 15.39
C ALA A 185 39.73 0.15 15.75
N GLU A 186 39.50 -0.84 14.89
CA GLU A 186 39.87 -2.24 15.08
C GLU A 186 41.38 -2.48 15.33
N PRO A 187 42.33 -1.85 14.61
CA PRO A 187 43.75 -1.94 14.93
C PRO A 187 44.14 -1.23 16.23
N LEU A 188 43.37 -0.24 16.70
CA LEU A 188 43.60 0.44 17.98
C LEU A 188 43.15 -0.40 19.18
N LEU A 189 42.08 -1.18 19.02
CA LEU A 189 41.63 -2.16 20.02
C LEU A 189 42.59 -3.34 20.17
N ASN A 190 43.21 -3.78 19.08
CA ASN A 190 44.22 -4.85 19.09
C ASN A 190 45.59 -4.42 19.68
N GLN A 191 45.77 -3.12 19.96
CA GLN A 191 46.99 -2.55 20.52
C GLN A 191 46.81 -2.03 21.97
N ASP A 192 45.62 -2.17 22.56
CA ASP A 192 45.38 -1.78 23.95
C ASP A 192 46.14 -2.73 24.92
N PRO A 193 47.11 -2.23 25.71
CA PRO A 193 47.85 -3.08 26.65
C PRO A 193 47.00 -3.65 27.81
N ASN A 194 45.73 -3.22 27.94
CA ASN A 194 44.76 -3.75 28.91
C ASN A 194 43.61 -4.56 28.28
N GLY A 195 43.69 -4.89 26.98
CA GLY A 195 42.65 -5.62 26.27
C GLY A 195 42.49 -7.06 26.76
N ILE A 196 41.28 -7.43 27.19
CA ILE A 196 40.91 -8.82 27.49
C ILE A 196 40.95 -9.61 26.18
N GLN A 197 41.87 -10.58 26.09
CA GLN A 197 41.89 -11.56 25.01
C GLN A 197 40.59 -12.38 25.06
N LEU A 198 39.82 -12.34 23.98
CA LEU A 198 38.71 -13.27 23.72
C LEU A 198 39.24 -14.53 23.03
#